data_AF-A0A1G4RNV2-F1
#
_entry.id   AF-A0A1G4RNV2-F1
#
_cell.length_a   1.000
_cell.length_b   1.000
_cell.length_c   1.000
_cell.angle_alpha   90.00
_cell.angle_beta   90.00
_cell.angle_gamma   90.00
#
_symmetry.space_group_name_H-M   'P 1'
#
loop_
_entity.id
_entity.type
_entity.pdbx_description
1 polymer ?
#
loop_
_entity_poly.entity_id
_entity_poly.type
_entity_poly.pdbx_seq_one_letter_code
_entity_poly.pdbx_strand_id
1 'polypeptide(L)'
;MDECNCCRTKERSAGDKQALLNRLARIEGQIRGIRKMVEEDAYCIDIINQISAATGGLTSLNKLILEEHIKTCVAEDVRDGKTDKLDELTLTLRKLMN
;
A
#
# COMPACT_ATOMS: atom_id res chain seq x y z
N MET A 1 -7.73 -0.26 32.72
CA MET A 1 -8.53 -0.97 31.70
C MET A 1 -7.61 -1.13 30.51
N ASP A 2 -7.09 -2.34 30.35
CA ASP A 2 -5.99 -2.66 29.45
C ASP A 2 -6.46 -2.65 27.99
N GLU A 3 -6.05 -1.62 27.23
CA GLU A 3 -6.09 -1.64 25.78
C GLU A 3 -4.98 -2.57 25.26
N CYS A 4 -5.30 -3.85 25.17
CA CYS A 4 -4.42 -4.84 24.56
C CYS A 4 -4.34 -4.61 23.04
N ASN A 5 -3.33 -3.87 22.61
CA ASN A 5 -3.00 -3.47 21.23
C ASN A 5 -2.43 -4.65 20.37
N CYS A 6 -2.92 -5.88 20.59
CA CYS A 6 -2.30 -7.14 20.16
C CYS A 6 -2.39 -7.44 18.65
N CYS A 7 -3.26 -6.78 17.88
CA CYS A 7 -3.64 -7.29 16.54
C CYS A 7 -3.34 -6.34 15.37
N ARG A 8 -2.16 -5.71 15.29
CA ARG A 8 -1.76 -4.91 14.09
C ARG A 8 -1.19 -5.74 12.94
N THR A 9 -1.13 -7.05 13.06
CA THR A 9 -0.61 -7.96 12.04
C THR A 9 -1.74 -8.72 11.37
N LYS A 10 -1.65 -8.89 10.05
CA LYS A 10 -2.54 -9.72 9.26
C LYS A 10 -1.75 -10.87 8.67
N GLU A 11 -2.13 -12.10 9.00
CA GLU A 11 -1.67 -13.27 8.27
C GLU A 11 -2.31 -13.29 6.89
N ARG A 12 -1.48 -13.48 5.86
CA ARG A 12 -1.88 -13.49 4.44
C ARG A 12 -1.61 -14.86 3.88
N SER A 13 -2.41 -15.26 2.88
CA SER A 13 -2.09 -16.46 2.11
C SER A 13 -0.70 -16.31 1.47
N ALA A 14 -0.01 -17.44 1.25
CA ALA A 14 1.29 -17.43 0.60
C ALA A 14 1.24 -16.77 -0.79
N GLY A 15 0.15 -16.98 -1.53
CA GLY A 15 -0.08 -16.38 -2.85
C GLY A 15 -0.22 -14.86 -2.79
N ASP A 16 -1.06 -14.35 -1.89
CA ASP A 16 -1.27 -12.90 -1.75
C ASP A 16 0.01 -12.20 -1.28
N LYS A 17 0.69 -12.79 -0.30
CA LYS A 17 1.98 -12.28 0.18
C LYS A 17 3.00 -12.21 -0.95
N GLN A 18 3.13 -13.27 -1.75
CA GLN A 18 4.08 -13.28 -2.87
C GLN A 18 3.71 -12.25 -3.94
N ALA A 19 2.43 -12.05 -4.25
CA ALA A 19 1.97 -11.06 -5.22
C ALA A 19 2.32 -9.63 -4.77
N LEU A 20 2.15 -9.30 -3.49
CA LEU A 20 2.54 -8.01 -2.92
C LEU A 20 4.05 -7.80 -2.98
N LEU A 21 4.83 -8.82 -2.61
CA LEU A 21 6.30 -8.77 -2.66
C LEU A 21 6.82 -8.59 -4.09
N ASN A 22 6.23 -9.25 -5.08
CA ASN A 22 6.63 -9.09 -6.49
C ASN A 22 6.39 -7.66 -7.00
N ARG A 23 5.27 -7.03 -6.60
CA ARG A 23 4.97 -5.63 -6.93
C ARG A 23 5.98 -4.68 -6.28
N LEU A 24 6.29 -4.90 -5.00
CA LEU A 24 7.32 -4.14 -4.29
C LEU A 24 8.69 -4.27 -4.96
N ALA A 25 9.11 -5.48 -5.34
CA ALA A 25 10.39 -5.69 -6.02
C ALA A 25 10.48 -4.93 -7.36
N ARG A 26 9.37 -4.84 -8.10
CA ARG A 26 9.29 -4.02 -9.33
C ARG A 26 9.43 -2.53 -9.03
N ILE A 27 8.71 -2.03 -8.03
CA ILE A 27 8.77 -0.62 -7.61
C ILE A 27 10.19 -0.28 -7.14
N GLU A 28 10.82 -1.14 -6.35
CA GLU A 28 12.20 -0.98 -5.90
C GLU A 28 13.17 -0.89 -7.08
N GLY A 29 12.97 -1.72 -8.12
CA GLY A 29 13.71 -1.62 -9.38
C GLY A 29 13.56 -0.26 -10.06
N GLN A 30 12.34 0.30 -10.07
CA GLN A 30 12.08 1.64 -10.61
C GLN A 30 12.80 2.72 -9.80
N ILE A 31 12.76 2.65 -8.47
CA ILE A 31 13.46 3.60 -7.58
C ILE A 31 14.98 3.55 -7.81
N ARG A 32 15.56 2.35 -7.94
CA ARG A 32 16.98 2.20 -8.30
C ARG A 32 17.30 2.80 -9.67
N GLY A 33 16.41 2.62 -10.65
CA GLY A 33 16.55 3.23 -11.97
C GLY A 33 16.53 4.76 -11.91
N ILE A 34 15.57 5.35 -11.19
CA ILE A 34 15.48 6.82 -10.99
C ILE A 34 16.75 7.35 -10.34
N ARG A 35 17.27 6.69 -9.31
CA ARG A 35 18.52 7.08 -8.66
C ARG A 35 19.67 7.13 -9.68
N LYS A 36 19.84 6.09 -10.48
CA LYS A 36 20.88 6.04 -11.52
C LYS A 36 20.72 7.17 -12.55
N MET A 37 19.50 7.46 -12.97
CA MET A 37 19.23 8.57 -13.90
C MET A 37 19.65 9.93 -13.33
N VAL A 38 19.49 10.14 -12.03
CA VAL A 38 19.98 11.36 -11.36
C VAL A 38 21.51 11.36 -11.28
N GLU A 39 22.14 10.23 -10.96
CA GLU A 39 23.61 10.09 -10.93
C GLU A 39 24.26 10.31 -12.31
N GLU A 40 23.51 10.08 -13.40
CA GLU A 40 23.95 10.22 -14.79
C GLU A 40 23.50 11.54 -15.44
N ASP A 41 22.96 12.50 -14.67
CA ASP A 41 22.43 13.79 -15.17
C ASP A 41 21.44 13.62 -16.34
N ALA A 42 20.57 12.61 -16.27
CA ALA A 42 19.58 12.32 -17.30
C ALA A 42 18.54 13.44 -17.45
N TYR A 43 17.90 13.51 -18.62
CA TYR A 43 16.93 14.56 -18.92
C TYR A 43 15.75 14.56 -17.94
N CYS A 44 15.38 15.76 -17.48
CA CYS A 44 14.43 15.93 -16.38
C CYS A 44 13.05 15.31 -16.66
N ILE A 45 12.56 15.39 -17.91
CA ILE A 45 11.26 14.83 -18.28
C ILE A 45 11.25 13.29 -18.17
N ASP A 46 12.37 12.64 -18.48
CA ASP A 46 12.46 11.18 -18.39
C ASP A 46 12.46 10.72 -16.92
N ILE A 47 13.16 11.47 -16.05
CA ILE A 47 13.12 11.25 -14.61
C ILE A 47 11.69 11.41 -14.07
N ILE A 48 11.00 12.48 -14.46
CA ILE A 48 9.60 12.73 -14.06
C ILE A 48 8.67 11.59 -14.53
N ASN A 49 8.87 11.08 -15.75
CA ASN A 49 8.11 9.95 -16.27
C ASN A 49 8.35 8.67 -15.46
N GLN A 50 9.60 8.39 -15.07
CA GLN A 50 9.91 7.24 -14.22
C GLN A 50 9.35 7.38 -12.79
N ILE A 51 9.43 8.58 -12.20
CA ILE A 51 8.79 8.88 -10.91
C ILE A 51 7.28 8.64 -10.99
N SER A 52 6.64 9.10 -12.07
CA SER A 52 5.21 8.90 -12.29
C SER A 52 4.87 7.41 -12.39
N ALA A 53 5.70 6.62 -13.08
CA ALA A 53 5.52 5.17 -13.18
C ALA A 53 5.67 4.46 -11.82
N ALA A 54 6.65 4.85 -10.99
CA ALA A 54 6.83 4.31 -9.65
C ALA A 54 5.66 4.68 -8.72
N THR A 55 5.20 5.94 -8.80
CA THR A 55 4.04 6.44 -8.04
C THR A 55 2.75 5.71 -8.43
N GLY A 56 2.56 5.44 -9.72
CA GLY A 56 1.45 4.62 -10.21
C GLY A 56 1.50 3.18 -9.66
N GLY A 57 2.69 2.59 -9.58
CA GLY A 57 2.92 1.30 -8.94
C GLY A 57 2.54 1.28 -7.46
N LEU A 58 2.99 2.28 -6.70
CA LEU A 58 2.63 2.46 -5.28
C LEU A 58 1.12 2.66 -5.09
N THR A 59 0.49 3.47 -5.95
CA THR A 59 -0.95 3.69 -5.92
C THR A 59 -1.74 2.40 -6.18
N SER A 60 -1.29 1.60 -7.15
CA SER A 60 -1.90 0.28 -7.43
C SER A 60 -1.74 -0.68 -6.26
N LEU A 61 -0.57 -0.70 -5.61
CA LEU A 61 -0.32 -1.51 -4.42
C LEU A 61 -1.20 -1.10 -3.24
N ASN A 62 -1.34 0.21 -2.98
CA ASN A 62 -2.20 0.73 -1.92
C ASN A 62 -3.66 0.30 -2.12
N LYS A 63 -4.19 0.40 -3.35
CA LYS A 63 -5.56 -0.02 -3.67
C LYS A 63 -5.79 -1.50 -3.37
N LEU A 64 -4.84 -2.36 -3.73
CA LEU A 64 -4.94 -3.80 -3.49
C LEU A 64 -5.00 -4.13 -1.99
N ILE A 65 -4.12 -3.52 -1.19
CA ILE A 65 -4.08 -3.72 0.27
C ILE A 65 -5.37 -3.19 0.91
N LEU A 66 -5.85 -2.03 0.47
CA LEU A 66 -7.08 -1.44 0.97
C LEU A 66 -8.31 -2.30 0.66
N GLU A 67 -8.40 -2.83 -0.57
CA GLU A 67 -9.48 -3.73 -0.98
C GLU A 67 -9.50 -5.00 -0.11
N GLU A 68 -8.33 -5.59 0.14
CA GLU A 68 -8.19 -6.75 1.03
C GLU A 68 -8.65 -6.42 2.46
N HIS A 69 -8.24 -5.27 3.00
CA HIS A 69 -8.62 -4.82 4.34
C HIS A 69 -10.14 -4.63 4.50
N ILE A 70 -10.79 -4.02 3.50
CA ILE A 70 -12.25 -3.82 3.48
C ILE A 70 -12.97 -5.17 3.45
N LYS A 71 -12.56 -6.08 2.56
CA LYS A 71 -13.22 -7.38 2.36
C LYS A 71 -13.02 -8.37 3.51
N THR A 72 -11.99 -8.16 4.34
CA THR A 72 -11.65 -9.07 5.44
C THR A 72 -11.85 -8.40 6.79
N CYS A 73 -10.90 -7.60 7.24
CA CYS A 73 -10.85 -7.06 8.59
C CYS A 73 -12.07 -6.20 8.93
N VAL A 74 -12.49 -5.31 8.01
CA VAL A 74 -13.66 -4.43 8.21
C VAL A 74 -14.96 -5.22 8.10
N ALA A 75 -15.10 -6.08 7.08
CA ALA A 75 -16.29 -6.91 6.91
C ALA A 75 -16.52 -7.86 8.11
N GLU A 76 -15.45 -8.42 8.69
CA GLU A 76 -15.51 -9.21 9.92
C GLU A 76 -15.99 -8.39 11.11
N ASP A 77 -15.41 -7.21 11.33
CA ASP A 77 -15.82 -6.30 12.42
C ASP A 77 -17.32 -5.97 12.35
N VAL A 78 -17.79 -5.59 11.15
CA VAL A 78 -19.19 -5.23 10.94
C VAL A 78 -20.12 -6.43 11.19
N ARG A 79 -19.72 -7.64 10.79
CA ARG A 79 -20.49 -8.87 11.09
C ARG A 79 -20.56 -9.15 12.58
N ASP A 80 -19.51 -8.80 13.33
CA ASP A 80 -19.46 -8.93 14.79
C ASP A 80 -20.15 -7.77 15.53
N GLY A 81 -20.78 -6.84 14.80
CA GLY A 81 -21.44 -5.65 15.38
C GLY A 81 -20.47 -4.59 15.89
N LYS A 82 -19.20 -4.63 15.47
CA LYS A 82 -18.14 -3.67 15.84
C LYS A 82 -17.92 -2.67 14.72
N THR A 83 -17.47 -1.46 15.08
CA THR A 83 -17.24 -0.37 14.13
C THR A 83 -15.84 0.24 14.22
N ASP A 84 -14.96 -0.29 15.06
CA ASP A 84 -13.63 0.30 15.34
C ASP A 84 -12.81 0.45 14.06
N LYS A 85 -12.83 -0.56 13.18
CA LYS A 85 -12.09 -0.52 11.92
C LYS A 85 -12.72 0.39 10.85
N LEU A 86 -14.00 0.76 10.97
CA LEU A 86 -14.63 1.72 10.05
C LEU A 86 -14.07 3.13 10.26
N ASP A 87 -13.81 3.51 11.50
CA ASP A 87 -13.19 4.80 11.83
C ASP A 87 -11.74 4.84 11.34
N GLU A 88 -10.99 3.75 11.54
CA GLU A 88 -9.63 3.60 11.01
C GLU A 88 -9.60 3.70 9.47
N LEU A 89 -10.52 2.99 8.80
CA LEU A 89 -10.67 3.05 7.35
C LEU A 89 -10.95 4.47 6.87
N THR A 90 -11.88 5.18 7.52
CA THR A 90 -12.25 6.55 7.15
C THR A 90 -11.06 7.51 7.28
N LEU A 91 -10.29 7.40 8.36
CA LEU A 91 -9.05 8.16 8.54
C LEU A 91 -8.01 7.84 7.47
N THR A 92 -7.89 6.57 7.08
CA THR A 92 -6.95 6.13 6.05
C THR A 92 -7.35 6.64 4.66
N LEU A 93 -8.63 6.57 4.31
CA LEU A 93 -9.15 7.08 3.04
C LEU A 93 -8.89 8.58 2.86
N ARG A 94 -9.08 9.38 3.92
CA ARG A 94 -8.75 10.82 3.88
C ARG A 94 -7.29 11.10 3.50
N LYS A 95 -6.36 10.27 3.97
CA LYS A 95 -4.93 10.40 3.62
C LYS A 95 -4.63 10.06 2.16
N LEU A 96 -5.46 9.24 1.52
CA LEU A 96 -5.28 8.81 0.13
C LEU A 96 -5.92 9.74 -0.90
N MET A 97 -6.81 10.65 -0.47
CA MET A 97 -7.52 11.60 -1.34
C MET A 97 -6.93 13.01 -1.30
N ASN A 98 -5.96 13.27 -0.42
CA ASN A 98 -5.26 14.54 -0.30
C ASN A 98 -4.03 14.61 -1.21
#